data_AF-A0A4Y3UL15-F1
#
_entry.id   AF-A0A4Y3UL15-F1
#
_cell.length_a   1.000
_cell.length_b   1.000
_cell.length_c   1.000
_cell.angle_alpha   90.00
_cell.angle_beta   90.00
_cell.angle_gamma   90.00
#
_symmetry.space_group_name_H-M   'P 1'
#
loop_
_entity.id
_entity.type
_entity.pdbx_description
1 polymer ?
#
loop_
_entity_poly.entity_id
_entity_poly.type
_entity_poly.pdbx_seq_one_letter_code
_entity_poly.pdbx_strand_id
1 'polypeptide(L)'
;MASGQDLDTLARLRRVRDRMDRDDARPLDIESLARSVHLSAGHLSRQFRLAYGESPYSYLMTRRIERAMTLLRSTPATVTEVCFAVGCQSLGFEVRRDVGYDDMRWITVGPAGQPDTAIVLHPVSVGYDVSDDEKQTLLELVARTMDCATPPSATPRETSCASSSARRTNRGRADMADTESGFSADERAAMKQRAEELRTTKGLKGAAKLAKEFEACVAAIDALEGTDKAVATALHRIVLEVAPQLEPKTWYGFPSYAQGGKVVVFYQPASKFDSRYGTVGFQEDAHLDDGPMWPTSFAVIEVTDDVEKGLRDLVARAAG
;
A
#
# COMPACT_ATOMS: atom_id res chain seq x y z
N MET A 1 6.39 27.23 -40.45
CA MET A 1 6.72 26.09 -41.33
C MET A 1 7.86 25.35 -40.67
N ALA A 2 7.68 24.07 -40.32
CA ALA A 2 8.76 23.26 -39.75
C ALA A 2 9.89 23.15 -40.79
N SER A 3 11.14 23.28 -40.33
CA SER A 3 12.31 23.22 -41.23
C SER A 3 12.45 21.83 -41.84
N GLY A 4 13.13 21.69 -42.99
CA GLY A 4 13.40 20.35 -43.57
C GLY A 4 14.16 19.41 -42.63
N GLN A 5 14.92 19.97 -41.67
CA GLN A 5 15.60 19.24 -40.61
C GLN A 5 14.64 18.74 -39.50
N ASP A 6 13.55 19.45 -39.22
CA ASP A 6 12.52 18.99 -38.27
C ASP A 6 11.77 17.76 -38.80
N LEU A 7 11.46 17.73 -40.10
CA LEU A 7 10.72 16.61 -40.70
C LEU A 7 11.54 15.32 -40.74
N ASP A 8 12.83 15.39 -41.07
CA ASP A 8 13.72 14.21 -41.01
C ASP A 8 13.89 13.70 -39.58
N THR A 9 14.01 14.63 -38.62
CA THR A 9 14.08 14.28 -37.19
C THR A 9 12.80 13.56 -36.75
N LEU A 10 11.62 14.08 -37.07
CA LEU A 10 10.34 13.43 -36.76
C LEU A 10 10.19 12.05 -37.42
N ALA A 11 10.65 11.88 -38.67
CA ALA A 11 10.63 10.60 -39.36
C ALA A 11 11.55 9.56 -38.70
N ARG A 12 12.69 9.99 -38.15
CA ARG A 12 13.60 9.14 -37.35
C ARG A 12 12.96 8.76 -36.02
N LEU A 13 12.36 9.72 -35.30
CA LEU A 13 11.67 9.46 -34.03
C LEU A 13 10.50 8.50 -34.20
N ARG A 14 9.72 8.64 -35.27
CA ARG A 14 8.62 7.71 -35.58
C ARG A 14 9.13 6.29 -35.82
N ARG A 15 10.25 6.12 -36.54
CA ARG A 15 10.88 4.80 -36.73
C ARG A 15 11.33 4.16 -35.42
N VAL A 16 11.83 4.96 -34.47
CA VAL A 16 12.16 4.47 -33.13
C VAL A 16 10.90 3.99 -32.41
N ARG A 17 9.82 4.78 -32.42
CA ARG A 17 8.54 4.41 -31.81
C ARG A 17 7.96 3.12 -32.41
N ASP A 18 7.88 3.05 -33.74
CA ASP A 18 7.36 1.87 -34.45
C ASP A 18 8.19 0.60 -34.17
N ARG A 19 9.48 0.75 -33.86
CA ARG A 19 10.34 -0.36 -33.43
C ARG A 19 10.04 -0.78 -32.00
N MET A 20 9.87 0.18 -31.08
CA MET A 20 9.49 -0.09 -29.69
C MET A 20 8.12 -0.77 -29.61
N ASP A 21 7.18 -0.40 -30.47
CA ASP A 21 5.85 -1.00 -30.56
C ASP A 21 5.85 -2.45 -31.05
N ARG A 22 6.82 -2.80 -31.90
CA ARG A 22 6.93 -4.14 -32.50
C ARG A 22 7.76 -5.10 -31.64
N ASP A 23 8.80 -4.58 -31.00
CA ASP A 23 9.83 -5.36 -30.33
C ASP A 23 9.82 -5.13 -28.80
N ASP A 24 8.69 -4.71 -28.22
CA ASP A 24 8.52 -4.40 -26.80
C ASP A 24 8.98 -5.55 -25.87
N ALA A 25 8.74 -6.79 -26.29
CA ALA A 25 9.15 -8.01 -25.60
C ALA A 25 10.66 -8.31 -25.65
N ARG A 26 11.43 -7.67 -26.54
CA ARG A 26 12.87 -7.92 -26.67
C ARG A 26 13.67 -7.03 -25.70
N PRO A 27 14.90 -7.42 -25.33
CA PRO A 27 15.82 -6.54 -24.63
C PRO A 27 16.16 -5.35 -25.53
N LEU A 28 15.46 -4.23 -25.35
CA LEU A 28 15.70 -2.98 -26.05
C LEU A 28 16.42 -2.03 -25.09
N ASP A 29 17.65 -1.66 -25.43
CA ASP A 29 18.36 -0.57 -24.78
C ASP A 29 18.29 0.72 -25.64
N ILE A 30 18.38 1.86 -24.95
CA ILE A 30 18.24 3.18 -25.59
C ILE A 30 19.38 3.45 -26.57
N GLU A 31 20.57 2.94 -26.30
CA GLU A 31 21.75 3.07 -27.17
C GLU A 31 21.56 2.37 -28.52
N SER A 32 20.93 1.21 -28.53
CA SER A 32 20.62 0.42 -29.72
C SER A 32 19.51 1.04 -30.56
N LEU A 33 18.55 1.72 -29.92
CA LEU A 33 17.55 2.53 -30.60
C LEU A 33 18.20 3.77 -31.23
N ALA A 34 19.06 4.47 -30.49
CA ALA A 34 19.75 5.67 -30.96
C ALA A 34 20.68 5.38 -32.14
N ARG A 35 21.47 4.29 -32.06
CA ARG A 35 22.32 3.81 -33.16
C ARG A 35 21.53 3.53 -34.44
N SER A 36 20.32 2.99 -34.34
CA SER A 36 19.49 2.64 -35.51
C SER A 36 18.97 3.84 -36.30
N VAL A 37 19.02 5.05 -35.72
CA VAL A 37 18.63 6.30 -36.39
C VAL A 37 19.77 7.33 -36.46
N HIS A 38 21.00 6.88 -36.20
CA HIS A 38 22.22 7.69 -36.23
C HIS A 38 22.16 8.92 -35.32
N LEU A 39 21.61 8.74 -34.10
CA LEU A 39 21.58 9.76 -33.06
C LEU A 39 22.36 9.27 -31.83
N SER A 40 22.81 10.21 -31.00
CA SER A 40 23.26 9.87 -29.64
C SER A 40 22.05 9.60 -28.73
N ALA A 41 22.19 8.76 -27.71
CA ALA A 41 21.10 8.44 -26.78
C ALA A 41 20.51 9.67 -26.07
N GLY A 42 21.36 10.63 -25.71
CA GLY A 42 20.93 11.91 -25.11
C GLY A 42 20.12 12.78 -26.09
N HIS A 43 20.55 12.86 -27.36
CA HIS A 43 19.81 13.60 -28.38
C HIS A 43 18.47 12.93 -28.70
N LEU A 44 18.46 11.61 -28.86
CA LEU A 44 17.23 10.82 -29.03
C LEU A 44 16.26 11.08 -27.88
N SER A 45 16.70 10.97 -26.63
CA SER A 45 15.85 11.12 -25.46
C SER A 45 15.22 12.52 -25.38
N ARG A 46 16.00 13.57 -25.68
CA ARG A 46 15.51 14.95 -25.70
C ARG A 46 14.50 15.19 -26.82
N GLN A 47 14.82 14.75 -28.05
CA GLN A 47 13.96 14.95 -29.21
C GLN A 47 12.67 14.12 -29.10
N PHE A 48 12.75 12.89 -28.58
CA PHE A 48 11.59 12.04 -28.34
C PHE A 48 10.63 12.67 -27.32
N ARG A 49 11.15 13.24 -26.22
CA ARG A 49 10.33 13.96 -25.24
C ARG A 49 9.69 15.21 -25.81
N LEU A 50 10.40 15.96 -26.66
CA LEU A 50 9.82 17.12 -27.33
C LEU A 50 8.70 16.73 -28.31
N ALA A 51 8.83 15.60 -29.01
CA ALA A 51 7.86 15.15 -29.99
C ALA A 51 6.64 14.42 -29.39
N TYR A 52 6.85 13.64 -28.32
CA TYR A 52 5.83 12.72 -27.76
C TYR A 52 5.46 13.00 -26.30
N GLY A 53 6.09 13.97 -25.64
CA GLY A 53 5.76 14.36 -24.26
C GLY A 53 6.44 13.52 -23.17
N GLU A 54 7.05 12.38 -23.51
CA GLU A 54 7.70 11.49 -22.56
C GLU A 54 9.05 10.96 -23.05
N SER A 55 9.82 10.30 -22.17
CA SER A 55 11.11 9.71 -22.57
C SER A 55 10.91 8.37 -23.31
N PRO A 56 11.87 7.93 -24.16
CA PRO A 56 11.82 6.60 -24.77
C PRO A 56 11.70 5.47 -23.74
N TYR A 57 12.39 5.60 -22.59
CA TYR A 57 12.28 4.61 -21.52
C TYR A 57 10.86 4.50 -20.97
N SER A 58 10.26 5.63 -20.63
CA SER A 58 8.87 5.72 -20.13
C SER A 58 7.90 5.09 -21.13
N TYR A 59 8.00 5.47 -22.41
CA TYR A 59 7.15 4.93 -23.48
C TYR A 59 7.28 3.40 -23.59
N LEU A 60 8.52 2.87 -23.59
CA LEU A 60 8.75 1.42 -23.67
C LEU A 60 8.17 0.69 -22.46
N MET A 61 8.32 1.23 -21.25
CA MET A 61 7.76 0.64 -20.04
C MET A 61 6.23 0.61 -20.10
N THR A 62 5.60 1.68 -20.56
CA THR A 62 4.14 1.72 -20.78
C THR A 62 3.69 0.61 -21.73
N ARG A 63 4.34 0.46 -22.90
CA ARG A 63 3.98 -0.60 -23.86
C ARG A 63 4.15 -2.01 -23.29
N ARG A 64 5.20 -2.25 -22.50
CA ARG A 64 5.40 -3.52 -21.81
C ARG A 64 4.33 -3.80 -20.76
N ILE A 65 3.90 -2.79 -20.01
CA ILE A 65 2.82 -2.92 -19.03
C ILE A 65 1.49 -3.23 -19.74
N GLU A 66 1.15 -2.51 -20.81
CA GLU A 66 -0.06 -2.76 -21.60
C GLU A 66 -0.09 -4.20 -22.15
N ARG A 67 1.05 -4.66 -22.67
CA ARG A 67 1.21 -6.03 -23.16
C ARG A 67 1.07 -7.05 -22.03
N ALA A 68 1.68 -6.79 -20.87
CA ALA A 68 1.57 -7.64 -19.69
C ALA A 68 0.11 -7.75 -19.23
N MET A 69 -0.60 -6.63 -19.10
CA MET A 69 -2.01 -6.63 -18.73
C MET A 69 -2.86 -7.43 -19.73
N THR A 70 -2.58 -7.30 -21.02
CA THR A 70 -3.28 -8.06 -22.07
C THR A 70 -3.04 -9.56 -21.90
N LEU A 71 -1.80 -9.99 -21.68
CA LEU A 71 -1.45 -11.40 -21.47
C LEU A 71 -2.10 -11.94 -20.20
N LEU A 72 -2.07 -11.19 -19.09
CA LEU A 72 -2.68 -11.60 -17.81
C LEU A 72 -4.20 -11.75 -17.89
N ARG A 73 -4.89 -10.99 -18.76
CA ARG A 73 -6.35 -11.08 -18.96
C ARG A 73 -6.78 -12.11 -19.99
N SER A 74 -6.00 -12.31 -21.05
CA SER A 74 -6.40 -13.14 -22.19
C SER A 74 -5.83 -14.56 -22.17
N THR A 75 -4.88 -14.84 -21.26
CA THR A 75 -4.19 -16.13 -21.18
C THR A 75 -4.10 -16.62 -19.73
N PRO A 76 -4.02 -17.94 -19.50
CA PRO A 76 -3.79 -18.51 -18.17
C PRO A 76 -2.33 -18.39 -17.70
N ALA A 77 -1.51 -17.56 -18.36
CA ALA A 77 -0.09 -17.41 -18.04
C ALA A 77 0.11 -16.82 -16.64
N THR A 78 1.10 -17.33 -15.93
CA THR A 78 1.52 -16.83 -14.62
C THR A 78 2.21 -15.46 -14.74
N VAL A 79 2.22 -14.69 -13.66
CA VAL A 79 2.92 -13.39 -13.59
C VAL A 79 4.40 -13.54 -13.93
N THR A 80 5.01 -14.65 -13.52
CA THR A 80 6.40 -14.98 -13.85
C THR A 80 6.61 -15.17 -15.35
N GLU A 81 5.75 -15.95 -16.00
CA GLU A 81 5.81 -16.17 -17.46
C GLU A 81 5.58 -14.86 -18.23
N VAL A 82 4.61 -14.05 -17.79
CA VAL A 82 4.32 -12.75 -18.40
C VAL A 82 5.49 -11.79 -18.26
N CYS A 83 6.14 -11.75 -17.08
CA CYS A 83 7.30 -10.89 -16.83
C CYS A 83 8.41 -11.12 -17.87
N PHE A 84 8.75 -12.39 -18.11
CA PHE A 84 9.74 -12.74 -19.13
C PHE A 84 9.23 -12.50 -20.55
N ALA A 85 7.93 -12.74 -20.82
CA ALA A 85 7.33 -12.50 -22.13
C ALA A 85 7.31 -11.02 -22.54
N VAL A 86 7.32 -10.07 -21.59
CA VAL A 86 7.40 -8.62 -21.87
C VAL A 86 8.82 -8.07 -21.76
N GLY A 87 9.84 -8.93 -21.65
CA GLY A 87 11.24 -8.54 -21.71
C GLY A 87 11.80 -7.97 -20.40
N CYS A 88 11.17 -8.24 -19.25
CA CYS A 88 11.77 -8.02 -17.94
C CYS A 88 12.73 -9.16 -17.60
N GLN A 89 13.86 -8.84 -16.98
CA GLN A 89 14.92 -9.82 -16.66
C GLN A 89 14.74 -10.45 -15.28
N SER A 90 14.00 -9.80 -14.39
CA SER A 90 13.68 -10.29 -13.07
C SER A 90 12.44 -9.58 -12.53
N LEU A 91 11.78 -10.21 -11.55
CA LEU A 91 10.66 -9.60 -10.82
C LEU A 91 11.15 -8.73 -9.65
N GLY A 92 12.38 -8.92 -9.17
CA GLY A 92 12.88 -8.30 -7.93
C GLY A 92 12.28 -8.88 -6.64
N PHE A 93 11.31 -9.79 -6.78
CA PHE A 93 10.64 -10.55 -5.72
C PHE A 93 10.31 -11.95 -6.22
N GLU A 94 10.09 -12.89 -5.30
CA GLU A 94 9.61 -14.24 -5.61
C GLU A 94 8.09 -14.26 -5.65
N VAL A 95 7.52 -14.78 -6.72
CA VAL A 95 6.08 -15.11 -6.78
C VAL A 95 5.91 -16.49 -6.17
N ARG A 96 5.26 -16.55 -5.00
CA ARG A 96 5.04 -17.81 -4.25
C ARG A 96 3.72 -18.47 -4.60
N ARG A 97 2.71 -17.66 -4.89
CA ARG A 97 1.37 -18.13 -5.28
C ARG A 97 0.76 -17.14 -6.25
N ASP A 98 0.16 -17.65 -7.31
CA ASP A 98 -0.52 -16.87 -8.33
C ASP A 98 -1.80 -17.61 -8.68
N VAL A 99 -2.95 -17.04 -8.32
CA VAL A 99 -4.27 -17.64 -8.52
C VAL A 99 -5.16 -16.63 -9.19
N GLY A 100 -5.59 -16.95 -10.41
CA GLY A 100 -6.61 -16.20 -11.14
C GLY A 100 -7.92 -16.98 -11.23
N TYR A 101 -9.05 -16.30 -11.06
CA TYR A 101 -10.39 -16.80 -11.33
C TYR A 101 -11.25 -15.66 -11.89
N ASP A 102 -11.76 -15.83 -13.11
CA ASP A 102 -12.51 -14.79 -13.84
C ASP A 102 -11.70 -13.47 -13.92
N ASP A 103 -12.30 -12.31 -13.61
CA ASP A 103 -11.61 -11.01 -13.57
C ASP A 103 -10.77 -10.77 -12.30
N MET A 104 -10.56 -11.78 -11.46
CA MET A 104 -9.95 -11.64 -10.13
C MET A 104 -8.65 -12.42 -10.04
N ARG A 105 -7.58 -11.78 -9.56
CA ARG A 105 -6.26 -12.40 -9.45
C ARG A 105 -5.53 -12.03 -8.17
N TRP A 106 -5.13 -13.03 -7.40
CA TRP A 106 -4.36 -12.88 -6.17
C TRP A 106 -2.94 -13.36 -6.40
N ILE A 107 -1.97 -12.51 -6.07
CA ILE A 107 -0.55 -12.81 -6.25
C ILE A 107 0.12 -12.66 -4.89
N THR A 108 0.64 -13.76 -4.35
CA THR A 108 1.51 -13.74 -3.18
C THR A 108 2.95 -13.57 -3.63
N VAL A 109 3.55 -12.46 -3.24
CA VAL A 109 4.94 -12.13 -3.50
C VAL A 109 5.74 -12.09 -2.21
N GLY A 110 7.05 -12.27 -2.27
CA GLY A 110 7.93 -12.08 -1.12
C GLY A 110 9.37 -11.77 -1.54
N PRO A 111 10.20 -11.22 -0.63
CA PRO A 111 11.61 -10.99 -0.91
C PRO A 111 12.32 -12.33 -1.15
N ALA A 112 13.27 -12.33 -2.09
CA ALA A 112 14.09 -13.51 -2.35
C ALA A 112 14.90 -13.90 -1.11
N GLY A 113 14.87 -15.19 -0.73
CA GLY A 113 15.57 -15.70 0.44
C GLY A 113 14.94 -15.35 1.81
N GLN A 114 13.75 -14.76 1.85
CA GLN A 114 13.00 -14.50 3.10
C GLN A 114 11.64 -15.23 3.08
N PRO A 115 11.60 -16.56 3.29
CA PRO A 115 10.40 -17.37 3.09
C PRO A 115 9.22 -16.99 4.01
N ASP A 116 9.51 -16.33 5.14
CA ASP A 116 8.51 -15.93 6.13
C ASP A 116 7.82 -14.59 5.80
N THR A 117 8.39 -13.78 4.89
CA THR A 117 7.83 -12.47 4.50
C THR A 117 6.99 -12.61 3.23
N ALA A 118 5.68 -12.40 3.30
CA ALA A 118 4.78 -12.50 2.15
C ALA A 118 3.80 -11.31 2.08
N ILE A 119 3.59 -10.78 0.88
CA ILE A 119 2.63 -9.73 0.56
C ILE A 119 1.63 -10.31 -0.45
N VAL A 120 0.33 -10.19 -0.18
CA VAL A 120 -0.72 -10.61 -1.11
C VAL A 120 -1.23 -9.39 -1.86
N LEU A 121 -1.01 -9.36 -3.16
CA LEU A 121 -1.61 -8.40 -4.08
C LEU A 121 -2.98 -8.94 -4.49
N HIS A 122 -4.04 -8.17 -4.26
CA HIS A 122 -5.40 -8.51 -4.66
C HIS A 122 -6.01 -7.38 -5.50
N PRO A 123 -7.05 -7.65 -6.28
CA PRO A 123 -7.77 -6.61 -7.00
C PRO A 123 -8.37 -5.59 -6.02
N VAL A 124 -8.46 -4.33 -6.45
CA VAL A 124 -9.00 -3.24 -5.63
C VAL A 124 -10.47 -3.47 -5.25
N SER A 125 -11.22 -4.18 -6.10
CA SER A 125 -12.62 -4.54 -5.87
C SER A 125 -12.85 -5.46 -4.65
N VAL A 126 -11.80 -6.11 -4.13
CA VAL A 126 -11.90 -7.12 -3.06
C VAL A 126 -11.56 -6.58 -1.67
N GLY A 127 -11.21 -5.29 -1.55
CA GLY A 127 -10.94 -4.69 -0.24
C GLY A 127 -12.15 -4.83 0.69
N TYR A 128 -11.93 -5.40 1.87
CA TYR A 128 -12.95 -5.61 2.90
C TYR A 128 -13.28 -4.33 3.69
N ASP A 129 -12.49 -3.27 3.47
CA ASP A 129 -12.45 -1.99 4.17
C ASP A 129 -12.79 -0.78 3.26
N VAL A 130 -13.17 -1.04 2.00
CA VAL A 130 -13.43 -0.01 1.00
C VAL A 130 -14.91 -0.02 0.63
N SER A 131 -15.59 1.12 0.78
CA SER A 131 -16.98 1.28 0.37
C SER A 131 -17.15 1.11 -1.15
N ASP A 132 -18.36 0.81 -1.62
CA ASP A 132 -18.62 0.63 -3.06
C ASP A 132 -18.32 1.92 -3.87
N ASP A 133 -18.54 3.10 -3.28
CA ASP A 133 -18.21 4.39 -3.88
C ASP A 133 -16.69 4.63 -3.95
N GLU A 134 -15.93 4.22 -2.93
CA GLU A 134 -14.48 4.27 -2.96
C GLU A 134 -13.89 3.24 -3.92
N LYS A 135 -14.47 2.04 -4.01
CA LYS A 135 -14.12 1.04 -5.03
C LYS A 135 -14.35 1.61 -6.41
N GLN A 136 -15.50 2.24 -6.66
CA GLN A 136 -15.82 2.88 -7.93
C GLN A 136 -14.84 4.03 -8.23
N THR A 137 -14.53 4.87 -7.24
CA THR A 137 -13.58 5.97 -7.38
C THR A 137 -12.16 5.46 -7.66
N LEU A 138 -11.72 4.41 -6.98
CA LEU A 138 -10.42 3.78 -7.21
C LEU A 138 -10.37 3.08 -8.57
N LEU A 139 -11.44 2.40 -8.98
CA LEU A 139 -11.55 1.82 -10.32
C LEU A 139 -11.50 2.91 -11.39
N GLU A 140 -12.16 4.05 -11.17
CA GLU A 140 -12.09 5.22 -12.06
C GLU A 140 -10.71 5.87 -12.07
N LEU A 141 -10.04 5.98 -10.91
CA LEU A 141 -8.67 6.49 -10.81
C LEU A 141 -7.70 5.56 -11.54
N VAL A 142 -7.81 4.24 -11.34
CA VAL A 142 -7.02 3.24 -12.06
C VAL A 142 -7.28 3.33 -13.56
N ALA A 143 -8.55 3.36 -13.98
CA ALA A 143 -8.92 3.54 -15.39
C ALA A 143 -8.35 4.84 -15.97
N ARG A 144 -8.43 5.97 -15.25
CA ARG A 144 -7.82 7.24 -15.67
C ARG A 144 -6.30 7.18 -15.74
N THR A 145 -5.64 6.51 -14.79
CA THR A 145 -4.18 6.33 -14.85
C THR A 145 -3.77 5.43 -16.02
N MET A 146 -4.61 4.46 -16.38
CA MET A 146 -4.43 3.62 -17.56
C MET A 146 -4.71 4.39 -18.86
N ASP A 147 -5.71 5.27 -18.88
CA ASP A 147 -6.05 6.11 -20.03
C ASP A 147 -5.04 7.25 -20.24
N CYS A 148 -4.50 7.83 -19.17
CA CYS A 148 -3.40 8.81 -19.24
C CYS A 148 -2.10 8.21 -19.82
N ALA A 149 -1.96 6.89 -19.86
CA ALA A 149 -0.84 6.21 -20.49
C ALA A 149 -0.99 6.10 -22.02
N THR A 150 -2.16 6.44 -22.58
CA THR A 150 -2.37 6.50 -24.02
C THR A 150 -2.43 7.97 -24.45
N PRO A 151 -1.38 8.54 -25.09
CA PRO A 151 -1.54 9.85 -25.71
C PRO A 151 -2.63 9.73 -26.79
N PRO A 152 -3.55 10.70 -26.92
CA PRO A 152 -4.52 10.68 -28.01
C PRO A 152 -3.74 10.54 -29.31
N SER A 153 -3.98 9.43 -30.02
CA SER A 153 -3.38 9.22 -31.33
C SER A 153 -3.78 10.41 -32.20
N ALA A 154 -2.79 11.25 -32.50
CA ALA A 154 -2.97 12.39 -33.38
C ALA A 154 -3.31 11.87 -34.78
N THR A 155 -4.61 11.76 -35.06
CA THR A 155 -5.14 11.86 -36.42
C THR A 155 -6.34 12.78 -36.38
N PRO A 156 -6.28 13.97 -36.99
CA PRO A 156 -7.48 14.75 -37.25
C PRO A 156 -8.22 14.07 -38.40
N ARG A 157 -9.38 13.48 -38.10
CA ARG A 157 -10.42 13.33 -39.12
C ARG A 157 -11.56 14.25 -38.72
N GLU A 158 -11.57 15.40 -39.38
CA GLU A 158 -12.75 16.23 -39.55
C GLU A 158 -13.90 15.37 -40.08
N THR A 159 -15.04 15.37 -39.40
CA THR A 159 -16.33 15.56 -40.09
C THR A 159 -17.38 16.13 -39.12
N SER A 160 -17.70 17.40 -39.39
CA SER A 160 -18.95 18.14 -39.16
C SER A 160 -19.95 17.70 -38.08
N CYS A 161 -20.08 18.59 -37.09
CA CYS A 161 -21.31 19.18 -36.54
C CYS A 161 -22.67 18.71 -37.11
N ALA A 162 -23.57 18.26 -36.21
CA ALA A 162 -24.94 18.76 -36.17
C ALA A 162 -25.54 18.57 -34.76
N SER A 163 -25.85 19.71 -34.17
CA SER A 163 -26.65 19.98 -32.98
C SER A 163 -27.92 19.15 -32.80
N SER A 164 -28.22 18.78 -31.55
CA SER A 164 -29.61 18.81 -31.07
C SER A 164 -29.69 18.88 -29.54
N SER A 165 -30.24 20.01 -29.10
CA SER A 165 -30.71 20.35 -27.76
C SER A 165 -31.70 19.32 -27.21
N ALA A 166 -31.49 18.85 -25.98
CA ALA A 166 -32.53 18.19 -25.19
C ALA A 166 -32.32 18.40 -23.68
N ARG A 167 -32.84 19.54 -23.21
CA ARG A 167 -33.78 19.66 -22.08
C ARG A 167 -33.47 18.78 -20.83
N ARG A 168 -32.73 19.37 -19.90
CA ARG A 168 -32.57 18.89 -18.52
C ARG A 168 -33.88 19.11 -17.76
N THR A 169 -34.71 18.07 -17.60
CA THR A 169 -35.83 18.08 -16.65
C THR A 169 -35.37 17.51 -15.33
N ASN A 170 -35.46 18.36 -14.31
CA ASN A 170 -35.27 18.06 -12.91
C ASN A 170 -36.38 17.10 -12.43
N ARG A 171 -36.02 15.90 -11.97
CA ARG A 171 -36.94 15.01 -11.22
C ARG A 171 -36.13 14.17 -10.25
N GLY A 172 -36.57 14.17 -9.00
CA GLY A 172 -36.19 13.16 -8.02
C GLY A 172 -35.35 13.66 -6.86
N ARG A 173 -35.87 14.63 -6.10
CA ARG A 173 -35.54 14.75 -4.67
C ARG A 173 -36.38 13.69 -3.95
N ALA A 174 -35.77 12.62 -3.50
CA ALA A 174 -36.28 11.77 -2.41
C ALA A 174 -35.09 11.05 -1.78
N ASP A 175 -34.97 11.24 -0.47
CA ASP A 175 -34.14 10.51 0.50
C ASP A 175 -32.62 10.72 0.44
N MET A 176 -32.22 11.95 0.77
CA MET A 176 -30.94 12.21 1.44
C MET A 176 -31.15 12.01 2.94
N ALA A 177 -30.80 10.83 3.45
CA ALA A 177 -30.57 10.60 4.86
C ALA A 177 -29.26 9.82 5.02
N ASP A 178 -28.37 10.39 5.83
CA ASP A 178 -27.09 9.89 6.34
C ASP A 178 -25.90 9.74 5.37
N THR A 179 -25.21 10.87 5.24
CA THR A 179 -23.73 10.95 5.21
C THR A 179 -23.11 10.18 6.39
N GLU A 180 -22.39 9.08 6.15
CA GLU A 180 -21.41 8.48 7.09
C GLU A 180 -20.13 8.16 6.28
N SER A 181 -18.98 8.82 6.40
CA SER A 181 -18.00 8.94 7.50
C SER A 181 -17.12 7.68 7.75
N GLY A 182 -16.18 7.42 6.85
CA GLY A 182 -14.72 7.19 7.05
C GLY A 182 -14.12 6.53 8.30
N PHE A 183 -14.76 5.59 9.00
CA PHE A 183 -14.13 4.71 10.00
C PHE A 183 -14.78 3.33 9.99
N SER A 184 -13.98 2.25 10.07
CA SER A 184 -14.52 0.89 10.18
C SER A 184 -15.35 0.74 11.47
N ALA A 185 -16.24 -0.25 11.52
CA ALA A 185 -17.06 -0.49 12.73
C ALA A 185 -16.18 -0.72 13.97
N ASP A 186 -15.06 -1.42 13.80
CA ASP A 186 -14.11 -1.75 14.86
C ASP A 186 -13.25 -0.53 15.26
N GLU A 187 -12.89 0.33 14.30
CA GLU A 187 -12.23 1.60 14.57
C GLU A 187 -13.15 2.59 15.31
N ARG A 188 -14.42 2.66 14.92
CA ARG A 188 -15.44 3.46 15.65
C ARG A 188 -15.66 2.92 17.06
N ALA A 189 -15.66 1.60 17.24
CA ALA A 189 -15.78 0.96 18.55
C ALA A 189 -14.55 1.25 19.43
N ALA A 190 -13.35 1.13 18.87
CA ALA A 190 -12.09 1.49 19.51
C ALA A 190 -12.10 2.97 19.95
N MET A 191 -12.46 3.90 19.07
CA MET A 191 -12.55 5.34 19.39
C MET A 191 -13.57 5.64 20.49
N LYS A 192 -14.73 4.97 20.45
CA LYS A 192 -15.75 5.10 21.51
C LYS A 192 -15.22 4.60 22.86
N GLN A 193 -14.50 3.48 22.86
CA GLN A 193 -13.86 2.93 24.06
C GLN A 193 -12.79 3.89 24.60
N ARG A 194 -11.98 4.51 23.72
CA ARG A 194 -11.01 5.54 24.14
C ARG A 194 -11.67 6.77 24.74
N ALA A 195 -12.78 7.23 24.17
CA ALA A 195 -13.55 8.33 24.72
C ALA A 195 -14.12 7.99 26.12
N GLU A 196 -14.49 6.73 26.35
CA GLU A 196 -14.97 6.24 27.64
C GLU A 196 -13.85 6.09 28.69
N GLU A 197 -12.68 5.58 28.29
CA GLU A 197 -11.46 5.58 29.13
C GLU A 197 -11.08 7.00 29.59
N LEU A 198 -11.12 7.97 28.68
CA LEU A 198 -10.85 9.37 28.99
C LEU A 198 -11.92 9.97 29.92
N ARG A 199 -13.17 9.50 29.84
CA ARG A 199 -14.26 9.92 30.75
C ARG A 199 -14.10 9.32 32.14
N THR A 200 -13.76 8.03 32.25
CA THR A 200 -13.63 7.33 33.53
C THR A 200 -12.37 7.76 34.30
N THR A 201 -11.36 8.27 33.61
CA THR A 201 -10.14 8.85 34.20
C THR A 201 -10.24 10.36 34.43
N LYS A 202 -11.32 11.02 33.94
CA LYS A 202 -11.53 12.47 34.07
C LYS A 202 -11.63 12.87 35.54
N GLY A 203 -10.69 13.69 36.00
CA GLY A 203 -10.65 14.24 37.36
C GLY A 203 -9.75 13.50 38.35
N LEU A 204 -9.24 12.31 37.99
CA LEU A 204 -8.21 11.60 38.77
C LEU A 204 -6.82 12.21 38.49
N LYS A 205 -6.00 12.33 39.53
CA LYS A 205 -4.63 12.88 39.43
C LYS A 205 -3.63 11.99 40.18
N GLY A 206 -2.38 12.01 39.73
CA GLY A 206 -1.27 11.32 40.38
C GLY A 206 -1.50 9.82 40.56
N ALA A 207 -1.11 9.28 41.71
CA ALA A 207 -1.15 7.85 42.01
C ALA A 207 -2.53 7.19 41.85
N ALA A 208 -3.62 7.91 42.13
CA ALA A 208 -4.98 7.37 41.99
C ALA A 208 -5.37 7.14 40.53
N LYS A 209 -4.87 7.98 39.61
CA LYS A 209 -5.07 7.78 38.17
C LYS A 209 -4.24 6.59 37.67
N LEU A 210 -2.97 6.53 38.08
CA LEU A 210 -2.05 5.45 37.71
C LEU A 210 -2.55 4.08 38.16
N ALA A 211 -3.03 3.96 39.40
CA ALA A 211 -3.57 2.70 39.92
C ALA A 211 -4.80 2.24 39.11
N LYS A 212 -5.68 3.16 38.71
CA LYS A 212 -6.85 2.84 37.90
C LYS A 212 -6.49 2.48 36.46
N GLU A 213 -5.54 3.19 35.85
CA GLU A 213 -5.03 2.87 34.51
C GLU A 213 -4.30 1.51 34.50
N PHE A 214 -3.56 1.20 35.56
CA PHE A 214 -2.93 -0.10 35.77
C PHE A 214 -3.97 -1.22 35.88
N GLU A 215 -4.98 -1.06 36.75
CA GLU A 215 -6.07 -2.03 36.92
C GLU A 215 -6.82 -2.25 35.60
N ALA A 216 -7.10 -1.18 34.86
CA ALA A 216 -7.73 -1.27 33.53
C ALA A 216 -6.85 -2.01 32.51
N CYS A 217 -5.54 -1.81 32.56
CA CYS A 217 -4.59 -2.52 31.68
C CYS A 217 -4.59 -4.02 31.98
N VAL A 218 -4.51 -4.40 33.26
CA VAL A 218 -4.56 -5.80 33.68
C VAL A 218 -5.91 -6.43 33.30
N ALA A 219 -7.03 -5.74 33.56
CA ALA A 219 -8.35 -6.22 33.15
C ALA A 219 -8.47 -6.40 31.63
N ALA A 220 -7.86 -5.52 30.84
CA ALA A 220 -7.81 -5.66 29.39
C ALA A 220 -7.01 -6.89 28.94
N ILE A 221 -5.91 -7.23 29.64
CA ILE A 221 -5.12 -8.45 29.40
C ILE A 221 -5.93 -9.68 29.79
N ASP A 222 -6.58 -9.66 30.95
CA ASP A 222 -7.33 -10.79 31.47
C ASP A 222 -8.53 -11.17 30.60
N ALA A 223 -9.13 -10.19 29.95
CA ALA A 223 -10.23 -10.36 29.00
C ALA A 223 -9.79 -10.98 27.65
N LEU A 224 -8.49 -11.08 27.37
CA LEU A 224 -7.97 -11.76 26.19
C LEU A 224 -7.95 -13.28 26.40
N GLU A 225 -8.00 -14.02 25.30
CA GLU A 225 -7.95 -15.48 25.28
C GLU A 225 -6.85 -16.00 24.33
N GLY A 226 -6.46 -17.27 24.48
CA GLY A 226 -5.51 -17.94 23.59
C GLY A 226 -4.14 -17.25 23.49
N THR A 227 -3.61 -17.19 22.27
CA THR A 227 -2.31 -16.56 21.98
C THR A 227 -2.29 -15.08 22.36
N ASP A 228 -3.39 -14.35 22.16
CA ASP A 228 -3.45 -12.93 22.52
C ASP A 228 -3.18 -12.71 24.01
N LYS A 229 -3.77 -13.55 24.86
CA LYS A 229 -3.53 -13.50 26.31
C LYS A 229 -2.08 -13.81 26.65
N ALA A 230 -1.50 -14.84 26.02
CA ALA A 230 -0.12 -15.25 26.27
C ALA A 230 0.87 -14.12 25.94
N VAL A 231 0.72 -13.50 24.76
CA VAL A 231 1.59 -12.40 24.31
C VAL A 231 1.39 -11.16 25.18
N ALA A 232 0.13 -10.76 25.45
CA ALA A 232 -0.14 -9.58 26.26
C ALA A 232 0.39 -9.72 27.69
N THR A 233 0.27 -10.92 28.28
CA THR A 233 0.80 -11.23 29.61
C THR A 233 2.33 -11.18 29.62
N ALA A 234 2.97 -11.77 28.60
CA ALA A 234 4.43 -11.73 28.47
C ALA A 234 4.94 -10.29 28.30
N LEU A 235 4.32 -9.51 27.41
CA LEU A 235 4.67 -8.11 27.20
C LEU A 235 4.50 -7.28 28.48
N HIS A 236 3.40 -7.47 29.22
CA HIS A 236 3.17 -6.78 30.48
C HIS A 236 4.27 -7.04 31.50
N ARG A 237 4.61 -8.32 31.69
CA ARG A 237 5.71 -8.70 32.57
C ARG A 237 7.05 -8.09 32.11
N ILE A 238 7.36 -8.18 30.81
CA ILE A 238 8.60 -7.63 30.24
C ILE A 238 8.71 -6.13 30.48
N VAL A 239 7.64 -5.37 30.25
CA VAL A 239 7.66 -3.93 30.47
C VAL A 239 7.90 -3.60 31.94
N LEU A 240 7.23 -4.29 32.87
CA LEU A 240 7.43 -4.08 34.31
C LEU A 240 8.86 -4.43 34.77
N GLU A 241 9.50 -5.42 34.15
CA GLU A 241 10.87 -5.84 34.47
C GLU A 241 11.94 -4.94 33.85
N VAL A 242 11.77 -4.57 32.57
CA VAL A 242 12.82 -3.94 31.75
C VAL A 242 12.68 -2.42 31.69
N ALA A 243 11.44 -1.92 31.67
CA ALA A 243 11.14 -0.50 31.52
C ALA A 243 10.07 -0.04 32.52
N PRO A 244 10.34 -0.12 33.85
CA PRO A 244 9.37 0.19 34.90
C PRO A 244 8.92 1.66 34.90
N GLN A 245 9.62 2.55 34.18
CA GLN A 245 9.22 3.93 33.93
C GLN A 245 8.02 4.05 32.98
N LEU A 246 7.70 3.00 32.21
CA LEU A 246 6.52 3.00 31.35
C LEU A 246 5.28 2.63 32.17
N GLU A 247 4.35 3.58 32.26
CA GLU A 247 3.12 3.48 33.03
C GLU A 247 2.09 2.62 32.25
N PRO A 248 1.63 1.49 32.81
CA PRO A 248 0.60 0.67 32.17
C PRO A 248 -0.73 1.41 32.13
N LYS A 249 -1.39 1.36 30.98
CA LYS A 249 -2.70 1.95 30.75
C LYS A 249 -3.44 1.21 29.66
N THR A 250 -4.68 1.59 29.43
CA THR A 250 -5.37 1.22 28.20
C THR A 250 -5.33 2.34 27.17
N TRP A 251 -5.28 1.94 25.90
CA TRP A 251 -5.41 2.83 24.74
C TRP A 251 -6.26 2.10 23.72
N TYR A 252 -7.44 2.66 23.40
CA TYR A 252 -8.41 2.02 22.52
C TYR A 252 -8.86 0.63 23.03
N GLY A 253 -8.84 0.40 24.35
CA GLY A 253 -9.14 -0.89 24.95
C GLY A 253 -8.04 -1.94 24.84
N PHE A 254 -6.82 -1.54 24.47
CA PHE A 254 -5.64 -2.39 24.38
C PHE A 254 -4.67 -2.18 25.54
N PRO A 255 -3.98 -3.23 26.01
CA PRO A 255 -2.87 -3.08 26.94
C PRO A 255 -1.78 -2.20 26.30
N SER A 256 -1.43 -1.11 26.96
CA SER A 256 -0.51 -0.09 26.46
C SER A 256 0.37 0.47 27.57
N TYR A 257 1.53 0.99 27.21
CA TYR A 257 2.56 1.45 28.14
C TYR A 257 3.05 2.81 27.72
N ALA A 258 2.94 3.78 28.63
CA ALA A 258 3.12 5.19 28.32
C ALA A 258 4.19 5.86 29.18
N GLN A 259 4.90 6.81 28.61
CA GLN A 259 5.82 7.67 29.33
C GLN A 259 5.34 9.11 29.22
N GLY A 260 5.16 9.79 30.36
CA GLY A 260 4.62 11.16 30.36
C GLY A 260 3.23 11.27 29.72
N GLY A 261 2.43 10.19 29.77
CA GLY A 261 1.09 10.12 29.19
C GLY A 261 1.01 9.80 27.70
N LYS A 262 2.14 9.70 27.00
CA LYS A 262 2.21 9.29 25.60
C LYS A 262 2.54 7.80 25.49
N VAL A 263 1.81 7.07 24.65
CA VAL A 263 2.00 5.62 24.49
C VAL A 263 3.30 5.38 23.74
N VAL A 264 4.15 4.49 24.26
CA VAL A 264 5.42 4.09 23.65
C VAL A 264 5.28 2.70 23.03
N VAL A 265 4.72 1.75 23.80
CA VAL A 265 4.52 0.36 23.39
C VAL A 265 3.07 -0.05 23.66
N PHE A 266 2.48 -0.84 22.78
CA PHE A 266 1.13 -1.39 22.96
C PHE A 266 0.99 -2.79 22.36
N TYR A 267 -0.02 -3.53 22.81
CA TYR A 267 -0.39 -4.81 22.23
C TYR A 267 -1.76 -4.72 21.57
N GLN A 268 -1.82 -4.87 20.25
CA GLN A 268 -3.08 -4.96 19.51
C GLN A 268 -3.50 -6.42 19.36
N PRO A 269 -4.61 -6.86 20.00
CA PRO A 269 -5.07 -8.24 19.91
C PRO A 269 -5.62 -8.57 18.54
N ALA A 270 -5.33 -9.76 18.04
CA ALA A 270 -5.90 -10.26 16.78
C ALA A 270 -7.42 -10.37 16.86
N SER A 271 -7.90 -10.87 18.01
CA SER A 271 -9.31 -11.12 18.32
C SER A 271 -10.24 -9.89 18.20
N LYS A 272 -9.70 -8.67 18.31
CA LYS A 272 -10.49 -7.43 18.25
C LYS A 272 -10.55 -6.78 16.87
N PHE A 273 -9.72 -7.22 15.92
CA PHE A 273 -9.56 -6.57 14.61
C PHE A 273 -9.65 -7.53 13.43
N ASP A 274 -10.12 -8.76 13.66
CA ASP A 274 -10.12 -9.83 12.65
C ASP A 274 -8.75 -10.00 11.95
N SER A 275 -7.68 -9.71 12.71
CA SER A 275 -6.30 -9.80 12.23
C SER A 275 -5.79 -11.21 12.39
N ARG A 276 -4.93 -11.65 11.45
CA ARG A 276 -4.36 -13.00 11.47
C ARG A 276 -3.50 -13.30 12.71
N TYR A 277 -2.81 -12.29 13.24
CA TYR A 277 -1.95 -12.37 14.42
C TYR A 277 -2.09 -11.10 15.25
N GLY A 278 -1.90 -11.20 16.57
CA GLY A 278 -1.75 -10.03 17.42
C GLY A 278 -0.38 -9.39 17.25
N THR A 279 -0.30 -8.09 17.46
CA THR A 279 0.91 -7.31 17.16
C THR A 279 1.36 -6.49 18.36
N VAL A 280 2.67 -6.53 18.64
CA VAL A 280 3.32 -5.57 19.53
C VAL A 280 3.73 -4.36 18.70
N GLY A 281 3.15 -3.21 18.99
CA GLY A 281 3.39 -1.96 18.27
C GLY A 281 4.17 -0.94 19.09
N PHE A 282 4.86 -0.06 18.38
CA PHE A 282 5.65 1.06 18.89
C PHE A 282 5.17 2.36 18.25
N GLN A 283 5.05 3.42 19.04
CA GLN A 283 4.64 4.75 18.58
C GLN A 283 5.85 5.66 18.34
N GLU A 284 5.60 6.87 17.82
CA GLU A 284 6.64 7.86 17.49
C GLU A 284 7.53 8.27 18.68
N ASP A 285 7.04 8.12 19.92
CA ASP A 285 7.82 8.41 21.13
C ASP A 285 8.76 7.26 21.55
N ALA A 286 8.79 6.14 20.80
CA ALA A 286 9.74 5.06 21.03
C ALA A 286 11.11 5.40 20.43
N HIS A 287 12.16 5.21 21.23
CA HIS A 287 13.57 5.45 20.84
C HIS A 287 14.12 4.30 19.97
N LEU A 288 13.43 3.97 18.88
CA LEU A 288 13.80 2.92 17.92
C LEU A 288 14.21 3.47 16.55
N ASP A 289 14.27 4.80 16.40
CA ASP A 289 14.50 5.55 15.17
C ASP A 289 15.98 5.65 14.75
N ASP A 290 16.78 4.65 15.10
CA ASP A 290 18.18 4.54 14.69
C ASP A 290 18.31 4.16 13.20
N GLY A 291 18.29 5.17 12.33
CA GLY A 291 18.63 5.04 10.90
C GLY A 291 17.47 5.31 9.94
N PRO A 292 17.65 5.01 8.64
CA PRO A 292 16.70 5.42 7.59
C PRO A 292 15.38 4.62 7.57
N MET A 293 15.30 3.51 8.31
CA MET A 293 14.11 2.65 8.36
C MET A 293 14.14 1.78 9.63
N TRP A 294 13.00 1.66 10.30
CA TRP A 294 12.83 0.77 11.46
C TRP A 294 11.39 0.23 11.54
N PRO A 295 11.19 -0.97 12.10
CA PRO A 295 9.87 -1.60 12.22
C PRO A 295 9.04 -0.98 13.36
N THR A 296 7.82 -0.53 13.05
CA THR A 296 6.89 0.06 14.02
C THR A 296 5.98 -0.95 14.70
N SER A 297 5.87 -2.18 14.19
CA SER A 297 5.11 -3.25 14.83
C SER A 297 5.63 -4.62 14.43
N PHE A 298 5.42 -5.60 15.32
CA PHE A 298 5.82 -6.98 15.15
C PHE A 298 4.63 -7.90 15.42
N ALA A 299 4.32 -8.77 14.47
CA ALA A 299 3.38 -9.86 14.71
C ALA A 299 4.01 -10.92 15.61
N VAL A 300 3.33 -11.27 16.71
CA VAL A 300 3.81 -12.29 17.64
C VAL A 300 2.90 -13.49 17.56
N ILE A 301 3.41 -14.56 16.97
CA ILE A 301 2.66 -15.80 16.72
C ILE A 301 2.66 -16.70 17.95
N GLU A 302 3.78 -16.69 18.70
CA GLU A 302 4.00 -17.49 19.90
C GLU A 302 5.04 -16.80 20.80
N VAL A 303 4.94 -16.99 22.11
CA VAL A 303 5.93 -16.52 23.08
C VAL A 303 6.95 -17.63 23.33
N THR A 304 8.03 -17.64 22.57
CA THR A 304 9.21 -18.49 22.78
C THR A 304 10.32 -17.71 23.52
N ASP A 305 11.35 -18.40 24.01
CA ASP A 305 12.49 -17.74 24.68
C ASP A 305 13.18 -16.71 23.78
N ASP A 306 13.30 -16.99 22.48
CA ASP A 306 13.89 -16.08 21.51
C ASP A 306 13.01 -14.85 21.27
N VAL A 307 11.69 -15.03 21.18
CA VAL A 307 10.73 -13.94 21.05
C VAL A 307 10.73 -13.08 22.31
N GLU A 308 10.74 -13.69 23.49
CA GLU A 308 10.82 -12.97 24.76
C GLU A 308 12.11 -12.14 24.85
N LYS A 309 13.24 -12.72 24.45
CA LYS A 309 14.52 -11.99 24.39
C LYS A 309 14.45 -10.80 23.42
N GLY A 310 13.85 -10.99 22.24
CA GLY A 310 13.66 -9.93 21.25
C GLY A 310 12.75 -8.80 21.76
N LEU A 311 11.62 -9.15 22.40
CA LEU A 311 10.72 -8.17 23.01
C LEU A 311 11.39 -7.40 24.13
N ARG A 312 12.22 -8.05 24.97
CA ARG A 312 13.00 -7.37 26.00
C ARG A 312 13.97 -6.34 25.42
N ASP A 313 14.72 -6.70 24.37
CA ASP A 313 15.64 -5.76 23.70
C ASP A 313 14.89 -4.56 23.10
N LEU A 314 13.78 -4.83 22.40
CA LEU A 314 12.97 -3.79 21.79
C LEU A 314 12.35 -2.85 22.83
N VAL A 315 11.80 -3.38 23.93
CA VAL A 315 11.23 -2.57 25.02
C VAL A 315 12.31 -1.74 25.73
N ALA A 316 13.49 -2.31 25.97
CA ALA A 316 14.61 -1.58 26.57
C ALA A 316 15.02 -0.39 25.70
N ARG A 317 15.20 -0.61 24.39
CA ARG A 317 15.59 0.44 23.45
C ARG A 317 14.49 1.47 23.28
N ALA A 318 13.23 1.04 23.16
CA ALA A 318 12.10 1.95 22.97
C ALA A 318 11.92 2.94 24.13
N ALA A 319 12.26 2.54 25.36
CA ALA A 319 12.06 3.35 26.56
C ALA A 319 13.19 4.37 26.84
N GLY A 320 14.28 4.32 26.06
CA GLY A 320 15.43 5.23 26.19
C GLY A 320 16.47 4.81 27.23
#